data_AF-A0A7X2MR11-F1
#
_entry.id   AF-A0A7X2MR11-F1
#
_cell.length_a   1.000
_cell.length_b   1.000
_cell.length_c   1.000
_cell.angle_alpha   90.00
_cell.angle_beta   90.00
_cell.angle_gamma   90.00
#
_symmetry.space_group_name_H-M   'P 1'
#
loop_
_entity.id
_entity.type
_entity.pdbx_description
1 polymer ?
#
loop_
_entity_poly.entity_id
_entity_poly.type
_entity_poly.pdbx_seq_one_letter_code
_entity_poly.pdbx_strand_id
1 'polypeptide(L)' 'MDALELLVNRRSASRLTEPAPAGDALENILRAGMRAPDHGTLQPWRFIIV' A
#
# COMPACT_ATOMS: atom_id res chain seq x y z
N MET A 1 -5.67 2.61 13.70
CA MET A 1 -4.97 1.51 14.38
C MET A 1 -3.59 2.02 14.76
N ASP A 2 -3.07 1.59 15.90
CA ASP A 2 -1.69 1.89 16.24
C ASP A 2 -0.73 1.19 15.24
N ALA A 3 0.42 1.80 14.96
CA ALA A 3 1.36 1.28 13.96
C ALA A 3 1.93 -0.09 14.36
N LEU A 4 2.28 -0.27 15.64
CA LEU A 4 2.83 -1.53 16.13
C LEU A 4 1.75 -2.63 16.11
N GLU A 5 0.53 -2.27 16.49
CA GLU A 5 -0.62 -3.17 16.43
C GLU A 5 -0.89 -3.67 14.99
N LEU A 6 -0.85 -2.77 13.99
CA LEU A 6 -1.00 -3.13 12.58
C LEU A 6 0.08 -4.13 12.18
N LEU A 7 1.35 -3.81 12.44
CA LEU A 7 2.49 -4.62 11.97
C LEU A 7 2.46 -6.04 12.54
N VAL A 8 2.12 -6.21 13.83
CA VAL A 8 2.09 -7.52 14.50
C VAL A 8 0.87 -8.35 14.08
N ASN A 9 -0.27 -7.72 13.78
CA ASN A 9 -1.53 -8.42 13.49
C ASN A 9 -1.88 -8.49 12.00
N ARG A 10 -1.04 -7.95 11.10
CA ARG A 10 -1.31 -7.93 9.66
C ARG A 10 -1.48 -9.34 9.10
N ARG A 11 -2.58 -9.53 8.37
CA ARG A 11 -2.93 -10.76 7.65
C ARG A 11 -3.31 -10.45 6.21
N SER A 12 -3.12 -11.42 5.32
CA SER A 12 -3.59 -11.32 3.93
C SER A 12 -5.05 -11.80 3.85
N ALA A 13 -5.89 -11.09 3.11
CA ALA A 13 -7.29 -11.46 2.86
C ALA A 13 -7.43 -11.96 1.41
N SER A 14 -8.00 -13.16 1.22
CA SER A 14 -8.12 -13.81 -0.10
C SER A 14 -9.49 -13.66 -0.75
N ARG A 15 -10.52 -13.28 0.01
CA ARG A 15 -11.89 -13.09 -0.48
C ARG A 15 -12.25 -11.61 -0.36
N LEU A 16 -12.06 -10.87 -1.44
CA LEU A 16 -12.36 -9.45 -1.54
C LEU A 16 -13.73 -9.24 -2.19
N THR A 17 -14.36 -8.10 -1.92
CA THR A 17 -15.64 -7.70 -2.49
C THR A 17 -15.56 -6.25 -2.95
N GLU A 18 -16.53 -5.82 -3.74
CA GLU A 18 -16.70 -4.40 -4.08
C GLU A 18 -17.17 -3.57 -2.86
N PRO A 19 -16.88 -2.25 -2.86
CA PRO A 19 -16.07 -1.52 -3.84
C PRO A 19 -14.55 -1.66 -3.59
N ALA A 20 -13.76 -1.55 -4.65
CA ALA A 20 -12.31 -1.41 -4.53
C ALA A 20 -11.93 -0.06 -3.90
N PRO A 21 -10.73 0.08 -3.29
CA PRO A 21 -10.22 1.37 -2.84
C PRO A 21 -10.19 2.38 -4.00
N ALA A 22 -10.73 3.58 -3.77
CA ALA A 22 -10.77 4.67 -4.73
C ALA A 22 -10.52 6.02 -4.03
N GLY A 23 -10.27 7.08 -4.81
CA GLY A 23 -9.99 8.42 -4.28
C GLY A 23 -8.81 8.42 -3.32
N ASP A 24 -8.97 9.07 -2.17
CA ASP A 24 -7.91 9.22 -1.15
C ASP A 24 -7.40 7.88 -0.63
N ALA A 25 -8.25 6.84 -0.58
CA ALA A 25 -7.81 5.51 -0.14
C ALA A 25 -6.79 4.91 -1.11
N LEU A 26 -7.04 5.01 -2.42
CA LEU A 26 -6.11 4.54 -3.45
C LEU A 26 -4.83 5.40 -3.46
N GLU A 27 -4.98 6.72 -3.37
CA GLU A 27 -3.83 7.64 -3.32
C GLU A 27 -2.93 7.35 -2.11
N ASN A 28 -3.51 7.09 -0.94
CA ASN A 28 -2.74 6.74 0.26
C ASN A 28 -1.98 5.42 0.11
N ILE A 29 -2.55 4.42 -0.58
CA ILE A 29 -1.87 3.15 -0.88
C ILE A 29 -0.64 3.40 -1.74
N LEU A 30 -0.80 4.18 -2.82
CA LEU A 30 0.30 4.50 -3.73
C LEU A 30 1.39 5.31 -3.00
N ARG A 31 0.99 6.34 -2.24
CA ARG A 31 1.91 7.15 -1.41
C ARG A 31 2.70 6.32 -0.42
N ALA A 32 2.07 5.35 0.24
CA ALA A 32 2.76 4.44 1.15
C ALA A 32 3.79 3.58 0.40
N GLY A 33 3.43 3.06 -0.78
CA GLY A 33 4.34 2.28 -1.63
C GLY A 33 5.59 3.06 -2.05
N MET A 34 5.46 4.35 -2.36
CA MET A 34 6.58 5.24 -2.72
C MET A 34 7.56 5.51 -1.57
N ARG A 35 7.26 5.09 -0.34
CA ARG A 35 8.14 5.27 0.84
C ARG A 35 8.96 4.03 1.19
N ALA A 36 8.89 2.98 0.37
CA ALA A 36 9.83 1.87 0.49
C ALA A 36 11.29 2.37 0.39
N PRO A 37 12.23 1.80 1.15
CA PRO A 37 13.64 2.15 1.04
C PRO A 37 14.15 1.96 -0.40
N ASP A 38 14.87 2.96 -0.89
CA ASP A 38 15.35 3.03 -2.26
C ASP A 38 16.82 3.46 -2.26
N HIS A 39 17.71 2.49 -2.46
CA HIS A 39 19.15 2.74 -2.47
C HIS A 39 19.53 3.59 -3.67
N GLY A 40 20.01 4.80 -3.41
CA GLY A 40 20.36 5.77 -4.46
C GLY A 40 19.17 6.56 -4.99
N THR A 41 17.96 6.44 -4.39
CA THR A 41 16.76 7.20 -4.81
C THR A 41 16.46 7.04 -6.31
N LEU A 42 16.62 5.83 -6.83
CA LEU A 42 16.50 5.55 -8.26
C LEU A 42 15.04 5.48 -8.73
N GLN A 43 14.12 5.32 -7.79
CA GLN A 43 12.70 5.04 -8.00
C GLN A 43 12.51 3.94 -9.06
N PRO A 44 13.16 2.76 -8.92
CA PRO A 44 13.22 1.76 -9.99
C PRO A 44 11.94 0.90 -10.03
N TRP A 45 10.79 1.55 -9.94
CA TRP A 45 9.47 0.93 -9.84
C TRP A 45 8.42 1.75 -10.56
N ARG A 46 7.32 1.09 -10.94
CA ARG A 46 6.14 1.72 -11.53
C ARG A 46 4.90 0.97 -11.05
N PHE A 47 3.91 1.71 -10.56
CA PHE A 47 2.59 1.15 -10.26
C PHE A 47 1.73 1.22 -11.53
N ILE A 48 1.17 0.08 -11.94
CA ILE A 48 0.17 -0.03 -13.01
C ILE A 48 -1.12 -0.49 -12.36
N ILE A 49 -2.17 0.31 -12.47
CA ILE A 49 -3.48 0.05 -11.86
C ILE A 49 -4.37 -0.57 -12.94
N VAL A 50 -5.07 -1.67 -12.59
CA VAL A 50 -5.93 -2.48 -13.49
C VAL A 50 -7.35 -2.51 -12.96
#